data_AF-A0A444X3F1-F1
#
_entry.id   AF-A0A444X3F1-F1
#
_cell.length_a   1.000
_cell.length_b   1.000
_cell.length_c   1.000
_cell.angle_alpha   90.00
_cell.angle_beta   90.00
_cell.angle_gamma   90.00
#
_symmetry.space_group_name_H-M   'P 1'
#
loop_
_entity.id
_entity.type
_entity.pdbx_description
1 polymer ?
#
loop_
_entity_poly.entity_id
_entity_poly.type
_entity_poly.pdbx_seq_one_letter_code
_entity_poly.pdbx_strand_id
1 'polypeptide(L)'
;MLCCLPFFFGFAVFLGMHFPPLMADCPLDFSASNFTLASSLCSNQGDRGNCCRYINANVAISVARFANSTSILGVPPNDSVSCLQTISDKLQLNGVPQNATAFCGFGTKIPVNYECKGRTSVMQMLQSPRFAEVTKNCKVSLGEERKCRKCLNAGFGYLHHLGINDNITLSTCRDATFAALASQLDHQSTTDIASCFFGVQGLLGPPDSPHLPTLISNDCKIPLWLACQRMNGKL
;
A
#
# COMPACT_ATOMS: atom_id res chain seq x y z
N MET A 1 -50.77 52.44 -7.65
CA MET A 1 -50.07 51.50 -6.76
C MET A 1 -49.36 50.48 -7.63
N LEU A 2 -48.03 50.37 -7.45
CA LEU A 2 -47.08 49.34 -7.89
C LEU A 2 -46.88 49.17 -9.42
N CYS A 3 -45.80 49.72 -10.01
CA CYS A 3 -44.38 49.28 -10.02
C CYS A 3 -44.16 48.05 -10.93
N CYS A 4 -43.43 48.21 -12.06
CA CYS A 4 -42.01 47.80 -12.25
C CYS A 4 -41.79 46.29 -11.98
N LEU A 5 -41.20 45.45 -12.83
CA LEU A 5 -40.31 45.59 -13.98
C LEU A 5 -40.31 44.19 -14.69
N PRO A 6 -39.81 44.08 -15.94
CA PRO A 6 -39.81 42.89 -16.78
C PRO A 6 -38.55 42.00 -16.55
N PHE A 7 -38.41 40.95 -17.37
CA PHE A 7 -37.11 40.41 -17.81
C PHE A 7 -36.33 39.47 -16.85
N PHE A 8 -36.88 38.31 -16.45
CA PHE A 8 -36.07 37.26 -15.77
C PHE A 8 -36.43 35.81 -16.13
N PHE A 9 -36.96 35.53 -17.32
CA PHE A 9 -37.24 34.15 -17.78
C PHE A 9 -36.23 33.66 -18.83
N GLY A 10 -34.94 33.88 -18.60
CA GLY A 10 -33.88 33.50 -19.54
C GLY A 10 -32.53 33.19 -18.93
N PHE A 11 -32.46 32.88 -17.63
CA PHE A 11 -31.18 32.57 -16.95
C PHE A 11 -31.28 31.45 -15.90
N ALA A 12 -32.23 30.52 -16.07
CA ALA A 12 -32.41 29.38 -15.15
C ALA A 12 -32.08 28.01 -15.77
N VAL A 13 -31.28 27.97 -16.84
CA VAL A 13 -30.89 26.70 -17.51
C VAL A 13 -29.38 26.39 -17.39
N PHE A 14 -28.57 27.27 -16.81
CA PHE A 14 -27.10 27.06 -16.71
C PHE A 14 -26.56 26.73 -15.31
N LEU A 15 -27.41 26.51 -14.31
CA LEU A 15 -26.97 26.09 -12.96
C LEU A 15 -26.96 24.57 -12.76
N GLY A 16 -27.23 23.79 -13.81
CA GLY A 16 -27.31 22.32 -13.77
C GLY A 16 -26.04 21.57 -14.19
N MET A 17 -24.90 22.23 -14.43
CA MET A 17 -23.69 21.54 -14.94
C MET A 17 -22.37 22.14 -14.45
N HIS A 18 -22.14 22.23 -13.13
CA HIS A 18 -20.77 22.14 -12.57
C HIS A 18 -20.80 21.96 -11.04
N PHE A 19 -21.41 20.88 -10.56
CA PHE A 19 -20.93 20.32 -9.31
C PHE A 19 -19.78 19.39 -9.69
N PRO A 20 -18.52 19.66 -9.29
CA PRO A 20 -17.53 18.60 -9.26
C PRO A 20 -18.19 17.44 -8.50
N PRO A 21 -18.08 16.19 -8.97
CA PRO A 21 -18.50 15.08 -8.14
C PRO A 21 -17.85 15.31 -6.77
N LEU A 22 -18.64 15.30 -5.70
CA LEU A 22 -18.10 15.15 -4.35
C LEU A 22 -17.16 13.98 -4.46
N MET A 23 -15.85 14.25 -4.54
CA MET A 23 -14.85 13.21 -4.67
C MET A 23 -15.11 12.34 -3.46
N ALA A 24 -15.51 11.09 -3.67
CA ALA A 24 -15.54 10.14 -2.59
C ALA A 24 -14.13 10.20 -1.97
N ASP A 25 -14.06 10.72 -0.74
CA ASP A 25 -12.78 10.89 -0.06
C ASP A 25 -12.12 9.52 0.00
N CYS A 26 -10.83 9.48 -0.38
CA CYS A 26 -10.01 8.28 -0.32
C CYS A 26 -10.10 7.69 1.09
N PRO A 27 -10.66 6.48 1.27
CA PRO A 27 -10.96 5.96 2.61
C PRO A 27 -9.70 5.42 3.32
N LEU A 28 -8.53 5.55 2.70
CA LEU A 28 -7.26 5.10 3.23
C LEU A 28 -6.68 6.15 4.19
N ASP A 29 -6.46 5.73 5.43
CA ASP A 29 -5.84 6.57 6.45
C ASP A 29 -4.31 6.43 6.45
N PHE A 30 -3.62 7.54 6.20
CA PHE A 30 -2.17 7.68 6.19
C PHE A 30 -1.64 8.51 7.38
N SER A 31 -2.46 8.76 8.40
CA SER A 31 -2.08 9.58 9.58
C SER A 31 -0.79 9.11 10.26
N ALA A 32 -0.57 7.80 10.34
CA ALA A 32 0.61 7.21 10.97
C ALA A 32 1.78 6.92 10.01
N SER A 33 1.68 7.33 8.73
CA SER A 33 2.70 7.09 7.71
C SER A 33 3.83 8.11 7.76
N ASN A 34 5.07 7.66 7.66
CA ASN A 34 6.24 8.55 7.62
C ASN A 34 6.64 8.89 6.17
N PHE A 35 5.91 9.81 5.53
CA PHE A 35 6.25 10.24 4.17
C PHE A 35 7.52 11.09 4.08
N THR A 36 8.01 11.64 5.19
CA THR A 36 9.30 12.35 5.23
C THR A 36 10.46 11.41 4.87
N LEU A 37 10.45 10.16 5.36
CA LEU A 37 11.45 9.16 4.96
C LEU A 37 11.26 8.72 3.50
N ALA A 38 10.02 8.69 2.99
CA ALA A 38 9.79 8.46 1.56
C ALA A 38 10.44 9.57 0.72
N SER A 39 10.27 10.83 1.11
CA SER A 39 10.84 11.99 0.42
C SER A 39 12.36 11.89 0.27
N SER A 40 13.08 11.53 1.34
CA SER A 40 14.54 11.37 1.27
C SER A 40 14.96 10.23 0.35
N LEU A 41 14.27 9.08 0.42
CA LEU A 41 14.54 7.92 -0.46
C LEU A 41 14.20 8.19 -1.93
N CYS A 42 13.16 8.98 -2.20
CA CYS A 42 12.70 9.27 -3.55
C CYS A 42 13.49 10.39 -4.25
N SER A 43 14.22 11.20 -3.48
CA SER A 43 15.04 12.29 -4.02
C SER A 43 16.33 11.81 -4.68
N ASN A 44 16.85 10.64 -4.30
CA ASN A 44 18.04 10.04 -4.91
C ASN A 44 17.66 9.06 -6.03
N GLN A 45 18.18 9.27 -7.24
CA GLN A 45 17.90 8.38 -8.38
C GLN A 45 18.39 6.94 -8.15
N GLY A 46 19.45 6.73 -7.36
CA GLY A 46 19.95 5.41 -7.00
C GLY A 46 19.03 4.60 -6.08
N ASP A 47 18.10 5.27 -5.40
CA ASP A 47 17.23 4.70 -4.38
C ASP A 47 15.76 4.56 -4.84
N ARG A 48 15.48 4.71 -6.13
CA ARG A 48 14.11 4.57 -6.69
C ARG A 48 13.42 3.27 -6.27
N GLY A 49 14.16 2.15 -6.22
CA GLY A 49 13.61 0.89 -5.73
C GLY A 49 13.21 0.93 -4.25
N ASN A 50 14.03 1.56 -3.41
CA ASN A 50 13.74 1.78 -1.98
C ASN A 50 12.52 2.70 -1.82
N CYS A 51 12.48 3.81 -2.56
CA CYS A 51 11.36 4.73 -2.65
C CYS A 51 10.04 4.00 -2.97
N CYS A 52 9.99 3.20 -4.04
CA CYS A 52 8.76 2.51 -4.42
C CYS A 52 8.33 1.44 -3.41
N ARG A 53 9.27 0.70 -2.81
CA ARG A 53 8.95 -0.26 -1.74
C ARG A 53 8.39 0.45 -0.51
N TYR A 54 8.96 1.60 -0.15
CA TYR A 54 8.54 2.37 0.99
C TYR A 54 7.15 2.99 0.80
N ILE A 55 6.87 3.54 -0.39
CA ILE A 55 5.54 4.05 -0.73
C ILE A 55 4.52 2.90 -0.74
N ASN A 56 4.85 1.76 -1.37
CA ASN A 56 3.95 0.61 -1.41
C ASN A 56 3.64 0.08 -0.01
N ALA A 57 4.64 0.02 0.88
CA ALA A 57 4.44 -0.39 2.26
C ALA A 57 3.43 0.51 3.00
N ASN A 58 3.53 1.84 2.82
CA ASN A 58 2.58 2.77 3.43
C ASN A 58 1.16 2.59 2.88
N VAL A 59 1.00 2.45 1.56
CA VAL A 59 -0.30 2.15 0.94
C VAL A 59 -0.88 0.85 1.48
N ALA A 60 -0.08 -0.21 1.53
CA ALA A 60 -0.52 -1.51 2.00
C ALA A 60 -0.93 -1.49 3.48
N ILE A 61 -0.21 -0.76 4.35
CA ILE A 61 -0.58 -0.57 5.75
C ILE A 61 -1.95 0.12 5.85
N SER A 62 -2.16 1.19 5.10
CA SER A 62 -3.45 1.89 5.08
C SER A 62 -4.57 1.01 4.55
N VAL A 63 -4.31 0.21 3.51
CA VAL A 63 -5.26 -0.80 3.00
C VAL A 63 -5.56 -1.87 4.05
N ALA A 64 -4.56 -2.34 4.82
CA ALA A 64 -4.78 -3.30 5.89
C ALA A 64 -5.70 -2.76 7.00
N ARG A 65 -5.55 -1.47 7.36
CA ARG A 65 -6.44 -0.79 8.31
C ARG A 65 -7.86 -0.64 7.78
N PHE A 66 -7.99 -0.24 6.50
CA PHE A 66 -9.28 -0.21 5.83
C PHE A 66 -9.93 -1.60 5.77
N ALA A 67 -9.15 -2.64 5.52
CA ALA A 67 -9.62 -4.03 5.50
C ALA A 67 -10.01 -4.54 6.89
N ASN A 68 -9.39 -4.06 7.96
CA ASN A 68 -9.78 -4.38 9.34
C ASN A 68 -11.22 -3.89 9.62
N SER A 69 -11.55 -2.66 9.22
CA SER A 69 -12.89 -2.09 9.47
C SER A 69 -13.96 -2.56 8.49
N THR A 70 -13.60 -2.87 7.24
CA THR A 70 -14.58 -3.17 6.18
C THR A 70 -14.61 -4.63 5.73
N SER A 71 -13.60 -5.42 6.07
CA SER A 71 -13.32 -6.75 5.51
C SER A 71 -13.04 -6.78 4.00
N ILE A 72 -12.99 -5.63 3.30
CA ILE A 72 -12.71 -5.52 1.86
C ILE A 72 -11.20 -5.29 1.66
N LEU A 73 -10.59 -5.98 0.70
CA LEU A 73 -9.17 -5.87 0.38
C LEU A 73 -8.90 -4.65 -0.52
N GLY A 74 -9.01 -3.48 0.09
CA GLY A 74 -8.69 -2.21 -0.56
C GLY A 74 -9.89 -1.46 -1.12
N VAL A 75 -9.59 -0.31 -1.68
CA VAL A 75 -10.55 0.72 -2.10
C VAL A 75 -11.42 0.18 -3.24
N PRO A 76 -12.75 0.39 -3.24
CA PRO A 76 -13.60 0.01 -4.35
C PRO A 76 -13.10 0.58 -5.70
N PRO A 77 -13.30 -0.13 -6.83
CA PRO A 77 -12.83 0.34 -8.13
C PRO A 77 -13.33 1.74 -8.51
N ASN A 78 -14.57 2.07 -8.12
CA ASN A 78 -15.20 3.37 -8.39
C ASN A 78 -14.44 4.54 -7.73
N ASP A 79 -13.80 4.29 -6.58
CA ASP A 79 -13.12 5.32 -5.81
C ASP A 79 -11.59 5.28 -6.00
N SER A 80 -11.08 4.26 -6.72
CA SER A 80 -9.64 3.99 -6.84
C SER A 80 -8.88 5.12 -7.55
N VAL A 81 -9.45 5.73 -8.59
CA VAL A 81 -8.82 6.84 -9.32
C VAL A 81 -8.69 8.08 -8.43
N SER A 82 -9.79 8.47 -7.77
CA SER A 82 -9.81 9.56 -6.80
C SER A 82 -8.79 9.33 -5.69
N CYS A 83 -8.76 8.12 -5.15
CA CYS A 83 -7.89 7.77 -4.04
C CYS A 83 -6.41 7.76 -4.43
N LEU A 84 -6.05 7.28 -5.62
CA LEU A 84 -4.68 7.39 -6.14
C LEU A 84 -4.24 8.86 -6.29
N GLN A 85 -5.15 9.75 -6.71
CA GLN A 85 -4.87 11.19 -6.78
C GLN A 85 -4.64 11.77 -5.37
N THR A 86 -5.50 11.47 -4.40
CA THR A 86 -5.32 11.92 -3.01
C THR A 86 -3.99 11.47 -2.42
N ILE A 87 -3.56 10.23 -2.70
CA ILE A 87 -2.26 9.72 -2.23
C ILE A 87 -1.13 10.46 -2.92
N SER A 88 -1.21 10.69 -4.23
CA SER A 88 -0.23 11.47 -4.99
C SER A 88 -0.06 12.88 -4.41
N ASP A 89 -1.17 13.55 -4.09
CA ASP A 89 -1.14 14.90 -3.53
C ASP A 89 -0.52 14.89 -2.12
N LYS A 90 -0.86 13.92 -1.28
CA LYS A 90 -0.23 13.73 0.04
C LYS A 90 1.28 13.49 -0.06
N LEU A 91 1.72 12.65 -0.99
CA LEU A 91 3.14 12.39 -1.22
C LEU A 91 3.88 13.68 -1.60
N GLN A 92 3.33 14.46 -2.53
CA GLN A 92 3.91 15.73 -2.97
C GLN A 92 3.98 16.77 -1.84
N LEU A 93 2.91 16.90 -1.05
CA LEU A 93 2.88 17.78 0.12
C LEU A 93 3.95 17.42 1.16
N ASN A 94 4.36 16.15 1.22
CA ASN A 94 5.43 15.67 2.09
C ASN A 94 6.82 15.65 1.39
N GLY A 95 6.96 16.32 0.25
CA GLY A 95 8.22 16.52 -0.45
C GLY A 95 8.65 15.35 -1.35
N VAL A 96 7.81 14.34 -1.56
CA VAL A 96 8.10 13.28 -2.53
C VAL A 96 7.99 13.85 -3.95
N PRO A 97 8.98 13.63 -4.84
CA PRO A 97 8.95 14.13 -6.21
C PRO A 97 7.70 13.67 -6.97
N GLN A 98 7.07 14.57 -7.74
CA GLN A 98 5.85 14.28 -8.51
C GLN A 98 6.02 13.11 -9.48
N ASN A 99 7.22 12.92 -10.05
CA ASN A 99 7.49 11.81 -10.96
C ASN A 99 7.61 10.44 -10.26
N ALA A 100 7.60 10.38 -8.92
CA ALA A 100 7.65 9.15 -8.14
C ALA A 100 6.44 8.25 -8.38
N THR A 101 5.26 8.83 -8.46
CA THR A 101 4.03 8.08 -8.77
C THR A 101 4.13 7.40 -10.14
N ALA A 102 4.71 8.09 -11.13
CA ALA A 102 4.94 7.56 -12.47
C ALA A 102 5.99 6.43 -12.48
N PHE A 103 7.19 6.66 -11.92
CA PHE A 103 8.25 5.63 -11.98
C PHE A 103 7.97 4.43 -11.07
N CYS A 104 7.20 4.62 -9.99
CA CYS A 104 6.75 3.51 -9.14
C CYS A 104 5.53 2.76 -9.69
N GLY A 105 4.87 3.28 -10.72
CA GLY A 105 3.72 2.63 -11.35
C GLY A 105 2.48 2.64 -10.45
N PHE A 106 2.10 3.80 -9.92
CA PHE A 106 0.84 3.96 -9.20
C PHE A 106 -0.35 3.47 -10.03
N GLY A 107 -1.27 2.75 -9.38
CA GLY A 107 -2.43 2.14 -10.02
C GLY A 107 -2.16 0.85 -10.80
N THR A 108 -0.90 0.52 -11.10
CA THR A 108 -0.53 -0.73 -11.81
C THR A 108 0.33 -1.64 -10.94
N LYS A 109 1.44 -1.13 -10.43
CA LYS A 109 2.36 -1.83 -9.51
C LYS A 109 2.10 -1.50 -8.04
N ILE A 110 1.57 -0.31 -7.76
CA ILE A 110 1.12 0.11 -6.43
C ILE A 110 -0.37 0.40 -6.54
N PRO A 111 -1.23 -0.63 -6.44
CA PRO A 111 -2.67 -0.45 -6.47
C PRO A 111 -3.21 -0.08 -5.08
N VAL A 112 -4.43 0.46 -5.05
CA VAL A 112 -5.21 0.68 -3.82
C VAL A 112 -6.37 -0.31 -3.67
N ASN A 113 -6.73 -0.99 -4.75
CA ASN A 113 -7.68 -2.09 -4.81
C ASN A 113 -6.88 -3.40 -4.95
N TYR A 114 -7.08 -4.35 -4.04
CA TYR A 114 -6.42 -5.64 -4.10
C TYR A 114 -7.42 -6.73 -4.46
N GLU A 115 -7.20 -7.32 -5.64
CA GLU A 115 -7.85 -8.56 -6.02
C GLU A 115 -6.79 -9.65 -6.21
N CYS A 116 -6.98 -10.79 -5.55
CA CYS A 116 -6.12 -11.95 -5.74
C CYS A 116 -6.88 -13.17 -6.24
N LYS A 117 -6.83 -13.41 -7.56
CA LYS A 117 -7.49 -14.55 -8.21
C LYS A 117 -8.97 -14.65 -7.80
N GLY A 118 -9.72 -13.55 -7.94
CA GLY A 118 -11.14 -13.46 -7.57
C GLY A 118 -11.43 -13.27 -6.07
N ARG A 119 -10.39 -13.12 -5.22
CA ARG A 119 -10.55 -12.82 -3.79
C ARG A 119 -10.43 -11.33 -3.56
N THR A 120 -11.47 -10.73 -3.01
CA THR A 120 -11.59 -9.29 -2.75
C THR A 120 -11.89 -8.99 -1.28
N SER A 121 -12.03 -10.01 -0.42
CA SER A 121 -12.26 -9.83 1.02
C SER A 121 -11.25 -10.59 1.88
N VAL A 122 -11.03 -10.08 3.09
CA VAL A 122 -10.16 -10.69 4.11
C VAL A 122 -10.58 -12.14 4.35
N MET A 123 -11.88 -12.39 4.50
CA MET A 123 -12.41 -13.72 4.74
C MET A 123 -12.15 -14.69 3.59
N GLN A 124 -12.28 -14.26 2.33
CA GLN A 124 -11.96 -15.09 1.17
C GLN A 124 -10.48 -15.48 1.11
N MET A 125 -9.58 -14.58 1.54
CA MET A 125 -8.16 -14.90 1.67
C MET A 125 -7.91 -15.88 2.81
N LEU A 126 -8.44 -15.60 4.02
CA LEU A 126 -8.26 -16.44 5.20
C LEU A 126 -8.80 -17.88 5.02
N GLN A 127 -9.93 -18.02 4.31
CA GLN A 127 -10.53 -19.31 4.00
C GLN A 127 -9.88 -20.01 2.81
N SER A 128 -8.99 -19.34 2.09
CA SER A 128 -8.30 -19.93 0.96
C SER A 128 -7.43 -21.11 1.41
N PRO A 129 -7.37 -22.21 0.63
CA PRO A 129 -6.48 -23.31 0.92
C PRO A 129 -5.04 -22.84 1.18
N ARG A 130 -4.42 -23.39 2.23
CA ARG A 130 -3.04 -23.11 2.67
C ARG A 130 -2.77 -21.71 3.24
N PHE A 131 -3.75 -20.82 3.30
CA PHE A 131 -3.54 -19.50 3.92
C PHE A 131 -3.21 -19.61 5.42
N ALA A 132 -3.74 -20.62 6.10
CA ALA A 132 -3.43 -20.91 7.50
C ALA A 132 -1.91 -21.11 7.74
N GLU A 133 -1.16 -21.60 6.74
CA GLU A 133 0.30 -21.71 6.83
C GLU A 133 0.96 -20.32 6.88
N VAL A 134 0.46 -19.35 6.11
CA VAL A 134 0.91 -17.95 6.17
C VAL A 134 0.64 -17.37 7.54
N THR A 135 -0.61 -17.47 8.01
CA THR A 135 -1.02 -16.97 9.32
C THR A 135 -0.17 -17.54 10.45
N LYS A 136 0.10 -18.84 10.44
CA LYS A 136 0.94 -19.50 11.46
C LYS A 136 2.39 -19.01 11.47
N ASN A 137 2.97 -18.75 10.30
CA ASN A 137 4.38 -18.37 10.19
C ASN A 137 4.63 -16.87 10.34
N CYS A 138 3.59 -16.04 10.20
CA CYS A 138 3.70 -14.58 10.25
C CYS A 138 3.14 -13.93 11.53
N LYS A 139 2.49 -14.69 12.43
CA LYS A 139 1.88 -14.19 13.69
C LYS A 139 2.86 -13.84 14.81
N VAL A 140 4.17 -13.99 14.60
CA VAL A 140 5.21 -13.71 15.61
C VAL A 140 5.89 -12.39 15.27
N SER A 141 6.47 -11.68 16.26
CA SER A 141 7.29 -10.49 15.96
C SER A 141 8.42 -10.87 14.99
N LEU A 142 8.37 -10.27 13.79
CA LEU A 142 9.24 -10.60 12.66
C LEU A 142 10.56 -9.82 12.65
N GLY A 143 10.94 -9.19 13.77
CA GLY A 143 12.18 -8.43 13.91
C GLY A 143 13.46 -9.25 13.67
N GLU A 144 13.37 -10.59 13.73
CA GLU A 144 14.47 -11.49 13.35
C GLU A 144 14.37 -11.89 11.87
N GLU A 145 15.47 -11.75 11.12
CA GLU A 145 15.58 -12.08 9.69
C GLU A 145 15.09 -13.51 9.36
N ARG A 146 15.39 -14.48 10.23
CA ARG A 146 14.95 -15.87 10.06
C ARG A 146 13.43 -16.01 10.14
N LYS A 147 12.77 -15.28 11.04
CA LYS A 147 11.31 -15.28 11.18
C LYS A 147 10.66 -14.61 9.98
N CYS A 148 11.19 -13.46 9.57
CA CYS A 148 10.73 -12.76 8.37
C CYS A 148 10.80 -13.66 7.12
N ARG A 149 11.95 -14.29 6.88
CA ARG A 149 12.13 -15.23 5.75
C ARG A 149 11.15 -16.40 5.79
N LYS A 150 10.87 -16.96 6.97
CA LYS A 150 9.89 -18.04 7.12
C LYS A 150 8.48 -17.58 6.77
N CYS A 151 8.10 -16.37 7.20
CA CYS A 151 6.83 -15.75 6.85
C CYS A 151 6.72 -15.50 5.33
N LEU A 152 7.73 -14.88 4.72
CA LEU A 152 7.78 -14.63 3.28
C LEU A 152 7.66 -15.92 2.46
N ASN A 153 8.41 -16.97 2.85
CA ASN A 153 8.36 -18.26 2.17
C ASN A 153 6.97 -18.92 2.27
N ALA A 154 6.29 -18.80 3.41
CA ALA A 154 4.91 -19.27 3.54
C ALA A 154 3.98 -18.49 2.61
N GLY A 155 4.13 -17.16 2.54
CA GLY A 155 3.41 -16.31 1.60
C GLY A 155 3.63 -16.72 0.14
N PHE A 156 4.87 -16.86 -0.30
CA PHE A 156 5.20 -17.32 -1.66
C PHE A 156 4.66 -18.73 -1.94
N GLY A 157 4.74 -19.64 -0.97
CA GLY A 157 4.18 -20.99 -1.10
C GLY A 157 2.66 -20.96 -1.31
N TYR A 158 1.95 -20.09 -0.59
CA TYR A 158 0.53 -19.85 -0.79
C TYR A 158 0.23 -19.31 -2.20
N LEU A 159 0.96 -18.28 -2.65
CA LEU A 159 0.78 -17.69 -3.98
C LEU A 159 1.07 -18.67 -5.12
N HIS A 160 2.11 -19.49 -4.96
CA HIS A 160 2.43 -20.55 -5.91
C HIS A 160 1.30 -21.60 -5.98
N HIS A 161 0.68 -21.94 -4.85
CA HIS A 161 -0.46 -22.84 -4.82
C HIS A 161 -1.70 -22.28 -5.54
N LEU A 162 -1.83 -20.95 -5.64
CA LEU A 162 -2.87 -20.29 -6.43
C LEU A 162 -2.60 -20.29 -7.95
N GLY A 163 -1.44 -20.80 -8.40
CA GLY A 163 -1.09 -20.85 -9.81
C GLY A 163 -0.91 -19.46 -10.43
N ILE A 164 -0.28 -18.54 -9.70
CA ILE A 164 0.02 -17.19 -10.18
C ILE A 164 1.35 -17.22 -10.92
N ASN A 165 1.34 -16.80 -12.19
CA ASN A 165 2.51 -16.88 -13.08
C ASN A 165 2.96 -15.52 -13.64
N ASP A 166 2.10 -14.49 -13.57
CA ASP A 166 2.43 -13.13 -14.02
C ASP A 166 2.85 -12.24 -12.84
N ASN A 167 3.82 -11.37 -13.10
CA ASN A 167 4.46 -10.57 -12.05
C ASN A 167 3.51 -9.55 -11.39
N ILE A 168 2.56 -9.00 -12.16
CA ILE A 168 1.61 -7.99 -11.67
C ILE A 168 0.64 -8.63 -10.69
N THR A 169 -0.01 -9.73 -11.08
CA THR A 169 -0.89 -10.49 -10.18
C THR A 169 -0.11 -11.02 -8.99
N LEU A 170 1.14 -11.45 -9.16
CA LEU A 170 1.97 -11.90 -8.04
C LEU A 170 2.20 -10.77 -7.03
N SER A 171 2.56 -9.56 -7.48
CA SER A 171 2.72 -8.42 -6.59
C SER A 171 1.41 -8.04 -5.90
N THR A 172 0.30 -7.94 -6.64
CA THR A 172 -1.01 -7.59 -6.07
C THR A 172 -1.47 -8.63 -5.07
N CYS A 173 -1.32 -9.92 -5.38
CA CYS A 173 -1.67 -11.00 -4.47
C CYS A 173 -0.78 -11.06 -3.23
N ARG A 174 0.50 -10.71 -3.35
CA ARG A 174 1.39 -10.58 -2.19
C ARG A 174 0.92 -9.45 -1.28
N ASP A 175 0.55 -8.31 -1.84
CA ASP A 175 0.08 -7.15 -1.09
C ASP A 175 -1.33 -7.41 -0.49
N ALA A 176 -2.19 -8.16 -1.19
CA ALA A 176 -3.46 -8.69 -0.68
C ALA A 176 -3.26 -9.67 0.50
N THR A 177 -2.25 -10.54 0.40
CA THR A 177 -1.87 -11.49 1.46
C THR A 177 -1.40 -10.74 2.71
N PHE A 178 -0.58 -9.71 2.52
CA PHE A 178 -0.19 -8.81 3.60
C PHE A 178 -1.41 -8.15 4.22
N ALA A 179 -2.28 -7.53 3.43
CA ALA A 179 -3.45 -6.81 3.93
C ALA A 179 -4.40 -7.71 4.72
N ALA A 180 -4.69 -8.92 4.21
CA ALA A 180 -5.55 -9.89 4.90
C ALA A 180 -4.96 -10.41 6.21
N LEU A 181 -3.62 -10.50 6.30
CA LEU A 181 -2.94 -10.90 7.52
C LEU A 181 -2.91 -9.74 8.53
N ALA A 182 -2.47 -8.58 8.08
CA ALA A 182 -2.27 -7.39 8.90
C ALA A 182 -3.58 -6.78 9.40
N SER A 183 -4.69 -6.95 8.67
CA SER A 183 -6.02 -6.52 9.14
C SER A 183 -6.42 -7.18 10.45
N GLN A 184 -5.82 -8.33 10.81
CA GLN A 184 -6.13 -9.08 12.02
C GLN A 184 -5.23 -8.72 13.22
N LEU A 185 -4.35 -7.73 13.07
CA LEU A 185 -3.27 -7.45 14.01
C LEU A 185 -3.33 -6.01 14.53
N ASP A 186 -2.64 -5.77 15.63
CA ASP A 186 -2.42 -4.43 16.14
C ASP A 186 -1.47 -3.63 15.25
N HIS A 187 -1.36 -2.33 15.54
CA HIS A 187 -0.58 -1.39 14.75
C HIS A 187 0.92 -1.71 14.71
N GLN A 188 1.50 -2.13 15.84
CA GLN A 188 2.93 -2.42 15.92
C GLN A 188 3.25 -3.69 15.13
N SER A 189 2.48 -4.76 15.38
CA SER A 189 2.61 -6.02 14.64
C SER A 189 2.44 -5.84 13.13
N THR A 190 1.48 -4.99 12.71
CA THR A 190 1.27 -4.64 11.30
C THR A 190 2.51 -4.00 10.68
N THR A 191 3.16 -3.08 11.41
CA THR A 191 4.36 -2.37 10.95
C THR A 191 5.58 -3.30 10.87
N ASP A 192 5.76 -4.18 11.84
CA ASP A 192 6.83 -5.19 11.83
C ASP A 192 6.69 -6.12 10.62
N ILE A 193 5.46 -6.56 10.33
CA ILE A 193 5.19 -7.43 9.19
C ILE A 193 5.35 -6.66 7.87
N ALA A 194 4.93 -5.39 7.80
CA ALA A 194 5.14 -4.57 6.61
C ALA A 194 6.62 -4.38 6.31
N SER A 195 7.43 -4.12 7.34
CA SER A 195 8.90 -4.02 7.22
C SER A 195 9.49 -5.28 6.58
N CYS A 196 8.98 -6.45 6.97
CA CYS A 196 9.36 -7.73 6.38
C CYS A 196 8.86 -7.93 4.94
N PHE A 197 7.56 -7.74 4.69
CA PHE A 197 6.93 -7.98 3.38
C PHE A 197 7.49 -7.07 2.27
N PHE A 198 7.76 -5.83 2.62
CA PHE A 198 8.24 -4.82 1.67
C PHE A 198 9.75 -4.61 1.73
N GLY A 199 10.45 -5.19 2.72
CA GLY A 199 11.90 -5.07 2.86
C GLY A 199 12.34 -3.64 3.12
N VAL A 200 11.66 -2.96 4.05
CA VAL A 200 11.88 -1.55 4.41
C VAL A 200 11.92 -1.39 5.94
N GLN A 201 12.43 -0.27 6.43
CA GLN A 201 12.50 0.06 7.87
C GLN A 201 11.97 1.48 8.11
N GLY A 202 11.66 1.83 9.36
CA GLY A 202 11.25 3.19 9.73
C GLY A 202 9.86 3.59 9.20
N LEU A 203 8.92 2.64 9.15
CA LEU A 203 7.56 2.87 8.62
C LEU A 203 6.67 3.69 9.57
N LEU A 204 6.99 3.74 10.86
CA LEU A 204 6.28 4.58 11.82
C LEU A 204 6.75 6.04 11.68
N GLY A 205 5.78 6.96 11.69
CA GLY A 205 6.06 8.37 11.98
C GLY A 205 6.62 8.53 13.39
N PRO A 206 7.40 9.59 13.67
CA PRO A 206 7.73 9.90 15.05
C PRO A 206 6.42 10.06 15.84
N PRO A 207 6.29 9.46 17.04
CA PRO A 207 5.25 9.88 17.95
C PRO A 207 5.46 11.38 18.23
N ASP A 208 4.40 12.17 18.31
CA ASP A 208 4.51 13.59 18.66
C ASP A 208 5.34 13.74 19.97
N SER A 209 6.58 14.27 19.85
CA SER A 209 7.49 14.87 20.86
C SER A 209 8.97 14.40 20.75
N PRO A 210 9.99 15.25 21.07
CA PRO A 210 11.34 15.19 20.47
C PRO A 210 12.41 14.47 21.29
N HIS A 211 13.50 14.15 20.59
CA HIS A 211 14.83 13.67 21.01
C HIS A 211 15.06 12.15 21.09
N LEU A 212 15.72 11.56 20.08
CA LEU A 212 17.19 11.31 20.03
C LEU A 212 17.53 10.51 18.75
N PRO A 213 18.65 10.77 18.04
CA PRO A 213 18.95 10.11 16.77
C PRO A 213 19.36 8.65 16.95
N THR A 214 18.77 7.77 16.13
CA THR A 214 19.10 6.34 16.07
C THR A 214 20.35 6.10 15.22
N LEU A 215 21.26 5.28 15.74
CA LEU A 215 22.48 4.80 15.07
C LEU A 215 22.15 4.09 13.75
N ILE A 216 22.78 4.56 12.67
CA ILE A 216 22.73 3.98 11.33
C ILE A 216 23.51 2.65 11.35
N SER A 217 22.81 1.53 11.24
CA SER A 217 23.42 0.25 10.86
C SER A 217 23.27 0.08 9.35
N ASN A 218 24.32 0.43 8.64
CA ASN A 218 24.50 0.06 7.25
C ASN A 218 24.81 -1.44 7.21
N ASP A 219 23.86 -2.28 6.79
CA ASP A 219 24.14 -3.51 6.03
C ASP A 219 22.83 -4.24 5.66
N CYS A 220 22.38 -4.06 4.40
CA CYS A 220 21.87 -5.17 3.60
C CYS A 220 21.77 -4.75 2.11
N LYS A 221 22.90 -4.83 1.38
CA LYS A 221 22.88 -4.87 -0.08
C LYS A 221 22.98 -6.32 -0.53
N ILE A 222 21.83 -6.97 -0.75
CA ILE A 222 21.75 -8.09 -1.70
C ILE A 222 20.53 -7.85 -2.60
N PRO A 223 20.72 -7.62 -3.91
CA PRO A 223 19.60 -7.50 -4.86
C PRO A 223 18.82 -8.82 -4.95
N LEU A 224 17.49 -8.72 -4.89
CA LEU A 224 16.53 -9.84 -4.99
C LEU A 224 16.73 -10.75 -6.22
N TRP A 225 17.42 -10.24 -7.25
CA TRP A 225 17.76 -10.96 -8.49
C TRP A 225 18.80 -12.07 -8.29
N LEU A 226 19.71 -11.94 -7.31
CA LEU A 226 20.71 -12.96 -6.98
C LEU A 226 20.10 -14.16 -6.25
N ALA A 227 18.97 -13.98 -5.54
CA ALA A 227 18.26 -15.09 -4.90
C ALA A 227 17.52 -15.99 -5.91
N CYS A 228 17.10 -15.44 -7.07
CA CYS A 228 16.46 -16.23 -8.12
C CYS A 228 17.45 -17.12 -8.93
N GLN A 229 18.73 -16.76 -9.02
CA GLN A 229 19.70 -17.58 -9.76
C GLN A 229 20.12 -18.85 -9.00
N ARG A 230 19.99 -18.88 -7.67
CA ARG A 230 20.42 -20.05 -6.86
C ARG A 230 19.43 -21.22 -6.88
N MET A 231 18.25 -21.06 -7.48
CA MET A 231 17.26 -22.13 -7.63
C MET A 231 17.31 -22.86 -8.99
N ASN A 232 18.16 -22.42 -9.93
CA ASN A 232 18.38 -23.08 -11.23
C ASN A 232 19.81 -23.64 -11.33
N GLY A 233 20.11 -24.66 -10.53
CA GLY A 233 21.48 -25.18 -10.32
C GLY A 233 22.35 -25.37 -11.57
N LYS A 234 23.62 -24.95 -11.45
CA LYS A 234 24.82 -25.56 -12.05
C LYS A 234 26.09 -24.96 -11.42
N LEU A 235 26.61 -25.65 -10.41
CA LEU A 235 28.01 -25.91 -10.00
C LEU A 235 28.01 -26.32 -8.52
#